data_AF-A0A3A9KEP5-F1
#
_entry.id   AF-A0A3A9KEP5-F1
#
_cell.length_a   1.000
_cell.length_b   1.000
_cell.length_c   1.000
_cell.angle_alpha   90.00
_cell.angle_beta   90.00
_cell.angle_gamma   90.00
#
_symmetry.space_group_name_H-M   'P 1'
#
loop_
_entity.id
_entity.type
_entity.pdbx_description
1 polymer ?
#
loop_
_entity_poly.entity_id
_entity_poly.type
_entity_poly.pdbx_seq_one_letter_code
_entity_poly.pdbx_strand_id
1 'polypeptide(L)' 'MIILTKLNDQSFTLNALYIEQVQAFPDTTVTLTNGKKIVVKETEQELYQKITEFYKQIGLTSLVSKHYDSNEEV' A
#
# COMPACT_ATOMS: atom_id res chain seq x y z
N MET A 1 7.76 -0.88 5.30
CA MET A 1 8.55 -0.46 4.12
C MET A 1 8.27 -1.44 3.01
N ILE A 2 7.98 -0.98 1.79
CA ILE A 2 7.79 -1.82 0.60
C ILE A 2 8.84 -1.49 -0.46
N ILE A 3 9.28 -2.47 -1.24
CA ILE A 3 10.24 -2.29 -2.33
C ILE A 3 9.46 -2.17 -3.64
N LEU A 4 9.72 -1.07 -4.36
CA LEU A 4 9.13 -0.73 -5.64
C LEU A 4 10.22 -0.44 -6.68
N THR A 5 9.83 -0.44 -7.95
CA THR A 5 10.75 -0.31 -9.07
C THR A 5 10.30 0.85 -9.96
N LYS A 6 11.19 1.82 -10.20
CA LYS A 6 10.93 2.87 -11.18
C LYS A 6 10.97 2.30 -12.60
N LEU A 7 10.45 3.06 -13.57
CA LEU A 7 10.50 2.66 -14.99
C LEU A 7 11.93 2.47 -15.55
N ASN A 8 12.94 3.06 -14.91
CA ASN A 8 14.35 2.90 -15.27
C ASN A 8 15.05 1.72 -14.56
N ASP A 9 14.29 0.73 -14.08
CA ASP A 9 14.77 -0.46 -13.36
C ASP A 9 15.48 -0.18 -12.02
N GLN A 10 15.46 1.07 -11.53
CA GLN A 10 16.00 1.39 -10.22
C GLN A 10 14.99 1.05 -9.12
N SER A 11 15.36 0.12 -8.26
CA SER A 11 14.61 -0.21 -7.05
C SER A 11 14.79 0.84 -5.96
N PHE A 12 13.73 1.07 -5.18
CA PHE A 12 13.75 1.93 -4.01
C PHE A 12 12.78 1.41 -2.94
N THR A 13 13.03 1.81 -1.71
CA THR A 13 12.15 1.49 -0.58
C THR A 13 11.24 2.67 -0.29
N LEU A 14 9.94 2.40 -0.16
CA LEU A 14 8.91 3.38 0.15
C LEU A 14 8.20 3.03 1.46
N ASN A 15 7.88 4.06 2.26
CA ASN A 15 6.98 3.89 3.38
C ASN A 15 5.53 3.81 2.87
N ALA A 16 4.91 2.64 3.01
CA ALA A 16 3.53 2.42 2.57
C ALA A 16 2.51 3.25 3.37
N LEU A 17 2.83 3.69 4.60
CA LEU A 17 1.95 4.59 5.38
C LEU A 17 1.81 5.98 4.77
N TYR A 18 2.70 6.37 3.86
CA TYR A 18 2.64 7.67 3.18
C TYR A 18 2.02 7.58 1.80
N ILE A 19 1.55 6.41 1.37
CA ILE A 19 0.82 6.27 0.12
C ILE A 19 -0.61 6.76 0.36
N GLU A 20 -0.99 7.78 -0.39
CA GLU A 20 -2.34 8.34 -0.40
C GLU A 20 -3.22 7.63 -1.42
N GLN A 21 -2.71 7.46 -2.64
CA GLN A 21 -3.46 6.88 -3.76
C GLN A 21 -2.53 6.10 -4.68
N VAL A 22 -3.06 4.99 -5.22
CA VAL A 22 -2.49 4.26 -6.36
C VAL A 22 -3.47 4.39 -7.54
N GLN A 23 -2.97 4.68 -8.73
CA GLN A 23 -3.78 4.75 -9.95
C GLN A 23 -2.98 4.23 -11.14
N ALA A 24 -3.55 3.34 -11.94
CA ALA A 24 -2.96 2.89 -13.20
C ALA A 24 -3.66 3.55 -14.40
N PHE A 25 -2.95 4.36 -15.20
CA PHE A 25 -3.33 4.74 -16.59
C PHE A 25 -2.33 5.77 -17.18
N PRO A 26 -1.54 5.45 -18.24
CA PRO A 26 -1.20 4.12 -18.77
C PRO A 26 -0.22 3.35 -17.86
N ASP A 27 0.56 4.07 -17.05
CA ASP A 27 1.48 3.52 -16.06
C ASP A 27 0.88 3.63 -14.65
N THR A 28 1.42 2.87 -13.71
CA THR A 28 1.02 2.95 -12.30
C THR A 28 1.69 4.12 -11.61
N THR A 29 0.88 5.04 -11.09
CA THR A 29 1.32 6.19 -10.31
C THR A 29 0.94 6.01 -8.85
N VAL A 30 1.93 6.18 -7.97
CA VAL A 30 1.78 6.27 -6.51
C VAL A 30 1.83 7.74 -6.11
N THR A 31 0.73 8.24 -5.57
CA THR A 31 0.65 9.58 -4.97
C THR A 31 0.89 9.46 -3.47
N LEU A 32 1.81 10.26 -2.94
CA LEU A 32 2.10 10.35 -1.52
C LEU A 32 1.29 11.46 -0.84
N THR A 33 1.14 11.37 0.48
CA THR A 33 0.38 12.35 1.31
C THR A 33 0.86 13.79 1.25
N ASN A 34 2.04 14.05 0.67
CA ASN A 34 2.57 15.38 0.42
C ASN A 34 2.35 15.86 -1.03
N GLY A 35 1.54 15.15 -1.81
CA GLY A 35 1.26 15.42 -3.22
C GLY A 35 2.34 14.94 -4.19
N LYS A 36 3.47 14.39 -3.72
CA LYS A 36 4.52 13.84 -4.60
C LYS A 36 4.00 12.61 -5.34
N LYS A 37 4.22 12.56 -6.65
CA LYS A 37 3.85 11.43 -7.51
C LYS A 37 5.07 10.66 -7.95
N ILE A 38 4.97 9.33 -7.96
CA ILE A 38 6.03 8.41 -8.36
C ILE A 38 5.44 7.39 -9.33
N VAL A 39 6.02 7.28 -10.53
CA VAL A 39 5.62 6.25 -11.50
C VAL A 39 6.47 5.00 -11.29
N VAL A 40 5.81 3.85 -11.25
CA VAL A 40 6.43 2.55 -10.92
C VAL A 40 6.04 1.47 -11.92
N LYS A 41 6.85 0.41 -11.99
CA LYS A 41 6.60 -0.74 -12.88
C LYS A 41 5.57 -1.70 -12.32
N GLU A 42 5.38 -1.70 -11.00
CA GLU A 42 4.38 -2.55 -10.36
C GLU A 42 2.98 -2.18 -10.82
N THR A 43 2.15 -3.19 -11.06
CA THR A 43 0.72 -3.04 -11.28
C THR A 43 0.02 -2.58 -10.00
N GLU A 44 -1.19 -2.03 -10.14
CA GLU A 44 -2.03 -1.70 -8.99
C GLU A 44 -2.26 -2.91 -8.06
N GLN A 45 -2.44 -4.10 -8.64
CA GLN A 45 -2.64 -5.34 -7.88
C GLN A 45 -1.41 -5.76 -7.08
N GLU A 46 -0.20 -5.65 -7.65
CA GLU A 46 1.05 -5.93 -6.93
C GLU A 46 1.27 -4.94 -5.78
N LEU A 47 0.96 -3.66 -6.01
CA LEU A 47 1.01 -2.64 -4.96
C LEU A 47 0.02 -2.93 -3.84
N TYR A 48 -1.22 -3.28 -4.18
CA TYR A 48 -2.24 -3.66 -3.20
C TYR A 48 -1.76 -4.81 -2.29
N GLN A 49 -1.16 -5.84 -2.87
CA GLN A 49 -0.62 -6.97 -2.10
C GLN A 49 0.54 -6.55 -1.20
N LYS A 50 1.52 -5.80 -1.73
CA LYS A 50 2.68 -5.31 -0.95
C LYS A 50 2.25 -4.41 0.21
N ILE A 51 1.26 -3.53 -0.01
CA ILE A 51 0.74 -2.61 1.01
C ILE A 51 -0.03 -3.39 2.08
N THR A 52 -0.89 -4.33 1.66
CA THR A 52 -1.69 -5.17 2.58
C THR A 52 -0.78 -6.03 3.46
N GLU A 53 0.24 -6.65 2.87
CA GLU A 53 1.21 -7.45 3.59
C GLU A 53 1.97 -6.60 4.62
N PHE A 54 2.39 -5.40 4.22
CA PHE A 54 3.01 -4.46 5.16
C PHE A 54 2.08 -4.10 6.33
N TYR A 55 0.78 -3.85 6.09
CA TYR A 55 -0.19 -3.56 7.15
C TYR A 55 -0.40 -4.73 8.12
N LYS A 56 -0.40 -5.97 7.61
CA LYS A 56 -0.45 -7.17 8.44
C LYS A 56 0.80 -7.28 9.31
N GLN A 57 1.98 -7.05 8.73
CA GLN A 57 3.27 -7.15 9.43
C GLN A 57 3.40 -6.16 10.59
N ILE A 58 2.86 -4.94 10.45
CA ILE A 58 2.87 -3.95 11.53
C ILE A 58 1.69 -4.12 12.52
N GLY A 59 0.89 -5.17 12.38
CA GLY A 59 -0.22 -5.48 13.30
C GLY A 59 -1.44 -4.57 13.17
N LEU A 60 -1.52 -3.72 12.14
CA LEU A 60 -2.63 -2.78 11.96
C LEU A 60 -3.97 -3.54 11.77
N THR A 61 -3.93 -4.68 11.08
CA THR A 61 -5.12 -5.52 10.85
C THR A 61 -5.63 -6.21 12.12
N SER A 62 -4.74 -6.51 13.09
CA SER A 62 -5.12 -7.15 14.36
C SER A 62 -5.90 -6.21 15.30
N LEU A 63 -5.85 -4.90 15.06
CA LEU A 63 -6.61 -3.92 15.85
C LEU A 63 -8.06 -3.81 15.39
N VAL A 64 -8.35 -4.15 14.13
CA VAL A 64 -9.69 -4.02 13.53
C VAL A 64 -10.52 -5.29 13.72
N SER A 65 -9.91 -6.48 13.67
CA SER A 65 -10.62 -7.76 13.81
C SER A 65 -11.12 -8.05 15.23
N LYS A 66 -10.52 -7.47 16.27
CA LYS A 66 -10.94 -7.68 17.66
C LYS A 66 -12.27 -7.01 18.04
N HIS A 67 -12.84 -6.16 17.18
CA HIS A 67 -14.05 -5.40 17.50
C HIS A 67 -15.32 -5.93 16.80
N TYR A 68 -15.21 -6.81 15.80
CA TYR A 68 -16.37 -7.34 15.08
C TYR A 68 -17.01 -8.59 15.73
N ASP A 69 -16.28 -9.32 16.59
CA ASP A 69 -16.81 -10.52 17.29
C ASP A 69 -17.69 -10.19 18.52
N SER A 70 -17.88 -8.91 18.89
CA SER A 70 -18.60 -8.52 20.13
C SER A 70 -20.05 -8.09 19.92
N ASN A 71 -20.56 -8.08 18.68
CA ASN A 71 -21.90 -7.53 18.35
C ASN A 71 -22.88 -8.54 17.73
N GLU A 72 -22.67 -9.86 17.88
CA GLU A 72 -23.64 -10.89 17.45
C GLU A 72 -24.27 -11.70 18.60
N GLU A 73 -24.21 -11.23 19.85
CA GLU A 73 -24.99 -11.83 20.95
C GLU A 73 -25.80 -10.78 21.72
N VAL A 74 -26.92 -10.30 21.14
CA VAL A 74 -28.15 -9.90 21.87
C VAL A 74 -29.38 -10.13 21.00
#